data_AF-A0A942F285-F1
#
_entry.id   AF-A0A942F285-F1
#
_cell.length_a   1.000
_cell.length_b   1.000
_cell.length_c   1.000
_cell.angle_alpha   90.00
_cell.angle_beta   90.00
_cell.angle_gamma   90.00
#
_symmetry.space_group_name_H-M   'P 1'
#
loop_
_entity.id
_entity.type
_entity.pdbx_description
1 polymer ?
#
loop_
_entity_poly.entity_id
_entity_poly.type
_entity_poly.pdbx_seq_one_letter_code
_entity_poly.pdbx_strand_id
1 'polypeptide(L)'
;MPAYNFQPRFAALVESGQKRQTIRQTAKGATRGSTAYLYTGQRTANCRKLGEGTITDVLAIEIGRHACSEPYACITERDGKKTHLAHEHLDSLARADGFANGEEMAEWFEAQYGLPFTGYLHQWVASTNATPTGVVSNMGHEDDAECSRCRGDGMDPCNDYLLPCPVCGGRDAP
;
A
#
# COMPACT_ATOMS: atom_id res chain seq x y z
N MET A 1 9.33 -4.35 -9.97
CA MET A 1 8.61 -4.73 -8.74
C MET A 1 9.37 -4.19 -7.53
N PRO A 2 8.85 -3.15 -6.85
CA PRO A 2 9.50 -2.55 -5.69
C PRO A 2 9.37 -3.46 -4.45
N ALA A 3 10.51 -3.82 -3.86
CA ALA A 3 10.58 -4.59 -2.62
C ALA A 3 11.23 -3.73 -1.53
N TYR A 4 10.49 -3.46 -0.45
CA TYR A 4 10.97 -2.66 0.67
C TYR A 4 11.39 -3.57 1.83
N ASN A 5 12.65 -3.43 2.23
CA ASN A 5 13.16 -4.08 3.44
C ASN A 5 13.07 -3.12 4.62
N PHE A 6 12.45 -3.56 5.72
CA PHE A 6 12.29 -2.80 6.95
C PHE A 6 13.20 -3.34 8.06
N GLN A 7 13.63 -2.43 8.94
CA GLN A 7 14.30 -2.83 10.18
C GLN A 7 13.30 -3.54 11.11
N PRO A 8 13.77 -4.46 11.98
CA PRO A 8 12.91 -5.22 12.89
C PRO A 8 11.94 -4.34 13.71
N ARG A 9 12.39 -3.15 14.16
CA ARG A 9 11.57 -2.21 14.95
C ARG A 9 10.28 -1.76 14.24
N PHE A 10 10.28 -1.72 12.91
CA PHE A 10 9.12 -1.32 12.12
C PHE A 10 8.25 -2.49 11.66
N ALA A 11 8.70 -3.73 11.83
CA ALA A 11 8.06 -4.90 11.24
C ALA A 11 6.60 -5.05 11.69
N ALA A 12 6.33 -4.92 12.99
CA ALA A 12 4.97 -5.03 13.54
C ALA A 12 4.04 -3.90 13.07
N LEU A 13 4.56 -2.68 12.90
CA LEU A 13 3.77 -1.54 12.41
C LEU A 13 3.41 -1.68 10.94
N VAL A 14 4.32 -2.21 10.12
CA VAL A 14 4.07 -2.49 8.70
C VAL A 14 3.08 -3.66 8.55
N GLU A 15 3.28 -4.73 9.30
CA GLU A 15 2.44 -5.93 9.27
C GLU A 15 1.00 -5.65 9.74
N SER A 16 0.83 -4.80 10.74
CA SER A 16 -0.51 -4.34 11.19
C SER A 16 -1.15 -3.30 10.26
N GLY A 17 -0.43 -2.81 9.25
CA GLY A 17 -0.93 -1.76 8.34
C GLY A 17 -0.97 -0.35 8.95
N GLN A 18 -0.45 -0.15 10.17
CA GLN A 18 -0.32 1.17 10.79
C GLN A 18 0.70 2.04 10.06
N LYS A 19 1.84 1.45 9.66
CA LYS A 19 2.87 2.10 8.84
C LYS A 19 2.59 1.85 7.36
N ARG A 20 2.26 2.93 6.65
CA ARG A 20 1.86 2.94 5.23
C ARG A 20 2.78 3.78 4.34
N GLN A 21 3.92 4.18 4.88
CA GLN A 21 4.92 4.95 4.15
C GLN A 21 6.35 4.59 4.56
N THR A 22 7.30 4.91 3.69
CA THR A 22 8.75 4.77 3.93
C THR A 22 9.51 5.84 3.18
N ILE A 23 10.57 6.37 3.78
CA ILE A 23 11.48 7.30 3.13
C ILE A 23 12.73 6.55 2.65
N ARG A 24 13.15 6.80 1.40
CA ARG A 24 14.26 6.11 0.72
C ARG A 24 15.08 7.11 -0.11
N GLN A 25 16.38 6.86 -0.28
CA GLN A 25 17.24 7.71 -1.13
C GLN A 25 16.88 7.64 -2.62
N THR A 26 16.22 6.57 -3.08
CA THR A 26 15.93 6.37 -4.51
C THR A 26 14.46 6.03 -4.76
N ALA A 27 13.86 6.63 -5.79
CA ALA A 27 12.56 6.24 -6.33
C ALA A 27 12.62 5.01 -7.26
N LYS A 28 13.79 4.38 -7.43
CA LYS A 28 14.01 3.35 -8.45
C LYS A 28 13.04 2.18 -8.28
N GLY A 29 12.27 1.91 -9.32
CA GLY A 29 11.32 0.79 -9.38
C GLY A 29 10.03 1.01 -8.59
N ALA A 30 9.86 2.16 -7.94
CA ALA A 30 8.62 2.56 -7.29
C ALA A 30 7.77 3.37 -8.27
N THR A 31 6.68 2.78 -8.74
CA THR A 31 5.74 3.42 -9.66
C THR A 31 4.36 3.40 -9.03
N ARG A 32 3.61 4.51 -9.15
CA ARG A 32 2.21 4.56 -8.70
C ARG A 32 1.41 3.43 -9.34
N GLY A 33 0.54 2.80 -8.56
CA GLY A 33 -0.27 1.64 -8.98
C GLY A 33 0.49 0.31 -8.97
N SER A 34 1.81 0.30 -8.82
CA SER A 34 2.56 -0.97 -8.69
C SER A 34 2.47 -1.54 -7.27
N THR A 35 2.60 -2.86 -7.16
CA THR A 35 2.64 -3.56 -5.88
C THR A 35 3.97 -3.34 -5.17
N ALA A 36 3.90 -2.74 -3.98
CA ALA A 36 4.97 -2.70 -2.99
C ALA A 36 4.97 -4.00 -2.18
N TYR A 37 6.05 -4.77 -2.30
CA TYR A 37 6.25 -5.95 -1.47
C TYR A 37 7.04 -5.58 -0.22
N LEU A 38 6.49 -5.89 0.96
CA LEU A 38 7.01 -5.45 2.26
C LEU A 38 7.68 -6.65 2.94
N TYR A 39 8.95 -6.50 3.33
CA TYR A 39 9.74 -7.56 3.95
C TYR A 39 10.55 -7.03 5.14
N THR A 40 10.99 -7.94 6.00
CA THR A 40 12.05 -7.69 6.99
C THR A 40 13.12 -8.77 6.88
N GLY A 41 14.35 -8.45 7.30
CA GLY A 41 15.46 -9.41 7.33
C GLY A 41 15.89 -9.93 5.96
N GLN A 42 15.66 -9.20 4.86
CA GLN A 42 16.09 -9.65 3.54
C GLN A 42 17.59 -9.99 3.50
N ARG A 43 17.94 -11.04 2.74
CA ARG A 43 19.32 -11.60 2.63
C ARG A 43 19.87 -12.20 3.93
N THR A 44 18.99 -12.50 4.89
CA THR A 44 19.31 -13.24 6.11
C THR A 44 18.37 -14.44 6.28
N ALA A 45 18.68 -15.36 7.19
CA ALA A 45 17.81 -16.47 7.52
C ALA A 45 16.46 -16.02 8.14
N ASN A 46 16.40 -14.80 8.69
CA ASN A 46 15.20 -14.23 9.30
C ASN A 46 14.33 -13.47 8.28
N CYS A 47 14.53 -13.71 6.98
CA CYS A 47 13.76 -13.07 5.92
C CYS A 47 12.30 -13.51 5.98
N ARG A 48 11.37 -12.56 6.19
CA ARG A 48 9.93 -12.82 6.12
C ARG A 48 9.18 -11.68 5.43
N LYS A 49 8.10 -12.03 4.75
CA LYS A 49 7.15 -11.09 4.16
C LYS A 49 6.25 -10.52 5.25
N LEU A 50 6.09 -9.21 5.25
CA LEU A 50 5.22 -8.47 6.18
C LEU A 50 3.86 -8.17 5.55
N GLY A 51 3.81 -8.05 4.22
CA GLY A 51 2.58 -7.75 3.50
C GLY A 51 2.84 -7.23 2.10
N GLU A 52 1.78 -6.73 1.49
CA GLU A 52 1.80 -6.04 0.20
C GLU A 52 0.93 -4.79 0.26
N GLY A 53 1.28 -3.80 -0.54
CA GLY A 53 0.49 -2.59 -0.70
C GLY A 53 0.51 -2.08 -2.14
N THR A 54 -0.50 -1.35 -2.55
CA THR A 54 -0.48 -0.63 -3.82
C THR A 54 0.15 0.73 -3.59
N ILE A 55 1.24 1.04 -4.32
CA ILE A 55 1.89 2.34 -4.23
C ILE A 55 0.92 3.42 -4.68
N THR A 56 0.58 4.33 -3.78
CA THR A 56 -0.26 5.48 -4.10
C THR A 56 0.61 6.61 -4.62
N ASP A 57 1.73 6.89 -3.97
CA ASP A 57 2.55 8.08 -4.24
C ASP A 57 4.03 7.83 -4.03
N VAL A 58 4.84 8.55 -4.80
CA VAL A 58 6.29 8.65 -4.65
C VAL A 58 6.65 10.12 -4.80
N LEU A 59 6.91 10.78 -3.67
CA LEU A 59 7.10 12.22 -3.59
C LEU A 59 8.54 12.54 -3.20
N ALA A 60 9.15 13.58 -3.76
CA ALA A 60 10.47 14.00 -3.30
C ALA A 60 10.35 14.60 -1.90
N ILE A 61 11.30 14.29 -1.03
CA ILE A 61 11.35 14.79 0.34
C ILE A 61 12.77 15.22 0.70
N GLU A 62 12.86 16.36 1.36
CA GLU A 62 14.06 16.82 2.06
C GLU A 62 13.77 16.81 3.56
N ILE A 63 14.72 16.34 4.38
CA ILE A 63 14.68 16.42 5.83
C ILE A 63 15.91 17.21 6.26
N GLY A 64 15.73 18.18 7.15
CA GLY A 64 16.82 19.03 7.62
C GLY A 64 16.54 19.63 8.98
N ARG A 65 17.45 20.51 9.40
CA ARG A 65 17.29 21.35 10.59
C ARG A 65 17.44 22.82 10.21
N HIS A 66 16.64 23.66 10.82
CA HIS A 66 16.80 25.12 10.75
C HIS A 66 18.05 25.55 11.54
N ALA A 67 18.46 26.82 11.37
CA ALA A 67 19.61 27.37 12.11
C ALA A 67 19.43 27.31 13.64
N CYS A 68 18.17 27.30 14.12
CA CYS A 68 17.81 27.09 15.53
C CYS A 68 17.83 25.61 15.97
N SER A 69 18.37 24.70 15.15
CA SER A 69 18.37 23.23 15.34
C SER A 69 17.00 22.56 15.30
N GLU A 70 15.93 23.30 14.98
CA GLU A 70 14.58 22.75 14.86
C GLU A 70 14.44 21.90 13.59
N PRO A 71 13.92 20.65 13.68
CA PRO A 71 13.80 19.77 12.53
C PRO A 71 12.65 20.21 11.60
N TYR A 72 12.84 20.00 10.29
CA TYR A 72 11.81 20.22 9.28
C TYR A 72 11.86 19.14 8.20
N ALA A 73 10.75 19.02 7.46
CA ALA A 73 10.70 18.30 6.19
C ALA A 73 10.04 19.13 5.10
N CYS A 74 10.55 19.04 3.88
CA CYS A 74 9.95 19.64 2.70
C CYS A 74 9.52 18.54 1.74
N ILE A 75 8.22 18.39 1.51
CA ILE A 75 7.69 17.45 0.52
C ILE A 75 7.38 18.21 -0.76
N THR A 76 7.85 17.71 -1.90
CA THR A 76 7.47 18.22 -3.22
C THR A 76 6.39 17.32 -3.81
N GLU A 77 5.19 17.85 -3.95
CA GLU A 77 4.05 17.20 -4.57
C GLU A 77 4.23 17.10 -6.10
N ARG A 78 3.34 16.33 -6.75
CA ARG A 78 3.43 16.04 -8.20
C ARG A 78 3.22 17.25 -9.10
N ASP A 79 2.47 18.24 -8.62
CA ASP A 79 2.28 19.53 -9.29
C ASP A 79 3.48 20.49 -9.09
N GLY A 80 4.52 20.05 -8.36
CA GLY A 80 5.68 20.85 -8.01
C GLY A 80 5.47 21.73 -6.77
N LYS A 81 4.29 21.69 -6.15
CA LYS A 81 4.03 22.41 -4.91
C LYS A 81 4.92 21.84 -3.80
N LYS A 82 5.62 22.74 -3.10
CA LYS A 82 6.42 22.38 -1.94
C LYS A 82 5.63 22.66 -0.68
N THR A 83 5.48 21.64 0.15
CA THR A 83 4.84 21.71 1.45
C THR A 83 5.94 21.59 2.51
N HIS A 84 6.15 22.66 3.26
CA HIS A 84 7.05 22.69 4.42
C HIS A 84 6.28 22.17 5.64
N LEU A 85 6.90 21.22 6.34
CA LEU A 85 6.37 20.56 7.51
C LEU A 85 7.32 20.81 8.68
N ALA A 86 6.80 21.41 9.74
CA ALA A 86 7.48 21.61 11.02
C ALA A 86 6.53 21.25 12.16
N HIS A 87 7.06 21.14 13.38
CA HIS A 87 6.28 20.90 14.59
C HIS A 87 5.30 19.71 14.46
N GLU A 88 4.01 19.94 14.72
CA GLU A 88 2.94 18.93 14.72
C GLU A 88 2.75 18.21 13.37
N HIS A 89 3.01 18.91 12.26
CA HIS A 89 2.92 18.33 10.93
C HIS A 89 4.09 17.38 10.65
N LEU A 90 5.29 17.75 11.11
CA LEU A 90 6.46 16.88 11.03
C LEU A 90 6.30 15.65 11.94
N ASP A 91 5.78 15.85 13.14
CA ASP A 91 5.43 14.78 14.09
C ASP A 91 4.44 13.78 13.50
N SER A 92 3.43 14.27 12.79
CA SER A 92 2.44 13.43 12.12
C SER A 92 3.08 12.60 11.01
N LEU A 93 3.98 13.19 10.22
CA LEU A 93 4.78 12.48 9.21
C LEU A 93 5.66 11.40 9.86
N ALA A 94 6.34 11.75 10.95
CA ALA A 94 7.25 10.87 11.67
C ALA A 94 6.52 9.64 12.24
N ARG A 95 5.36 9.85 12.88
CA ARG A 95 4.51 8.76 13.40
C ARG A 95 3.99 7.85 12.31
N ALA A 96 3.58 8.40 11.17
CA ALA A 96 3.18 7.59 10.03
C ALA A 96 4.35 6.79 9.42
N ASP A 97 5.60 7.26 9.61
CA ASP A 97 6.82 6.50 9.31
C ASP A 97 7.31 5.62 10.49
N GLY A 98 6.60 5.57 11.61
CA GLY A 98 6.89 4.70 12.74
C GLY A 98 7.90 5.24 13.76
N PHE A 99 8.22 6.54 13.71
CA PHE A 99 8.97 7.25 14.76
C PHE A 99 8.01 7.86 15.79
N ALA A 100 8.49 8.23 16.98
CA ALA A 100 7.66 8.86 18.01
C ALA A 100 7.27 10.30 17.66
N ASN A 101 8.21 11.07 17.07
CA ASN A 101 8.08 12.48 16.73
C ASN A 101 9.10 12.92 15.67
N GLY A 102 9.01 14.18 15.24
CA GLY A 102 9.89 14.77 14.22
C GLY A 102 11.35 14.87 14.64
N GLU A 103 11.61 15.03 15.95
CA GLU A 103 12.97 15.09 16.50
C GLU A 103 13.68 13.74 16.36
N GLU A 104 13.07 12.64 16.82
CA GLU A 104 13.62 11.28 16.71
C GLU A 104 13.86 10.91 15.23
N MET A 105 12.94 11.31 14.35
CA MET A 105 13.10 11.11 12.92
C MET A 105 14.34 11.85 12.41
N ALA A 106 14.47 13.15 12.69
CA ALA A 106 15.60 13.95 12.23
C ALA A 106 16.94 13.46 12.78
N GLU A 107 17.03 13.16 14.08
CA GLU A 107 18.23 12.57 14.71
C GLU A 107 18.63 11.26 14.04
N TRP A 108 17.66 10.40 13.73
CA TRP A 108 17.94 9.14 13.06
C TRP A 108 18.48 9.36 11.64
N PHE A 109 17.89 10.27 10.85
CA PHE A 109 18.39 10.60 9.52
C PHE A 109 19.77 11.25 9.55
N GLU A 110 20.01 12.15 10.51
CA GLU A 110 21.30 12.78 10.75
C GLU A 110 22.38 11.75 11.06
N ALA A 111 22.11 10.82 11.97
CA ALA A 111 23.05 9.77 12.35
C ALA A 111 23.33 8.76 11.23
N GLN A 112 22.35 8.46 10.37
CA GLN A 112 22.49 7.45 9.32
C GLN A 112 23.05 7.99 8.00
N TYR A 113 22.68 9.22 7.62
CA TYR A 113 22.99 9.78 6.30
C TYR A 113 23.58 11.19 6.35
N GLY A 114 23.47 11.89 7.48
CA GLY A 114 23.71 13.33 7.59
C GLY A 114 22.50 14.17 7.15
N LEU A 115 22.51 15.45 7.55
CA LEU A 115 21.52 16.45 7.14
C LEU A 115 22.18 17.56 6.29
N PRO A 116 21.46 18.14 5.31
CA PRO A 116 20.10 17.77 4.90
C PRO A 116 20.07 16.45 4.13
N PHE A 117 19.09 15.60 4.44
CA PHE A 117 18.83 14.38 3.70
C PHE A 117 17.87 14.67 2.56
N THR A 118 18.19 14.20 1.35
CA THR A 118 17.29 14.26 0.19
C THR A 118 16.93 12.87 -0.28
N GLY A 119 15.65 12.62 -0.53
CA GLY A 119 15.19 11.34 -1.03
C GLY A 119 13.74 11.38 -1.49
N TYR A 120 13.05 10.27 -1.29
CA TYR A 120 11.70 10.04 -1.75
C TYR A 120 10.86 9.44 -0.63
N LEU A 121 9.67 9.96 -0.44
CA LEU A 121 8.60 9.42 0.40
C LEU A 121 7.73 8.50 -0.47
N HIS A 122 7.73 7.21 -0.15
CA HIS A 122 6.94 6.21 -0.83
C HIS A 122 5.73 5.89 0.05
N GLN A 123 4.54 6.06 -0.50
CA GLN A 123 3.28 5.80 0.21
C GLN A 123 2.52 4.68 -0.48
N TRP A 124 1.84 3.86 0.33
CA TRP A 124 0.99 2.79 -0.18
C TRP A 124 -0.28 2.67 0.64
N VAL A 125 -1.29 2.08 0.02
CA VAL A 125 -2.45 1.54 0.74
C VAL A 125 -2.29 0.04 0.84
N ALA A 126 -2.79 -0.56 1.92
CA ALA A 126 -2.82 -2.02 2.03
C ALA A 126 -3.54 -2.57 0.80
N SER A 127 -2.91 -3.53 0.11
CA SER A 127 -3.59 -4.26 -0.94
C SER A 127 -4.70 -5.02 -0.21
N THR A 128 -5.93 -4.57 -0.34
CA THR A 128 -7.06 -5.42 0.01
C THR A 128 -6.92 -6.63 -0.89
N ASN A 129 -6.40 -7.73 -0.35
CA ASN A 129 -6.75 -9.03 -0.86
C ASN A 129 -8.26 -9.09 -0.67
N ALA A 130 -8.99 -8.59 -1.68
CA ALA A 130 -10.33 -9.02 -1.93
C ALA A 130 -10.19 -10.52 -2.23
N THR A 131 -10.19 -11.33 -1.17
CA THR A 131 -10.93 -12.58 -1.26
C THR A 131 -12.28 -12.18 -1.86
N PRO A 132 -12.76 -12.81 -2.94
CA PRO A 132 -14.11 -12.59 -3.40
C PRO A 132 -15.07 -13.21 -2.38
N THR A 133 -15.20 -12.58 -1.21
CA THR A 133 -16.36 -12.76 -0.36
C THR A 133 -17.47 -12.00 -1.06
N GLY A 134 -18.21 -12.76 -1.87
CA GLY A 134 -19.51 -12.34 -2.36
C GLY A 134 -20.36 -11.91 -1.17
N VAL A 135 -20.52 -10.61 -1.01
CA VAL A 135 -21.68 -9.99 -0.40
C VAL A 135 -21.97 -8.76 -1.25
N VAL A 136 -22.71 -8.98 -2.32
CA VAL A 136 -23.40 -7.89 -3.01
C VAL A 136 -24.49 -7.38 -2.08
N SER A 137 -24.26 -6.21 -1.51
CA SER A 137 -25.32 -5.43 -0.85
C SER A 137 -26.24 -4.88 -1.92
N ASN A 138 -27.39 -5.54 -2.06
CA ASN A 138 -28.70 -5.06 -2.49
C ASN A 138 -28.77 -3.55 -2.81
N MET A 139 -28.72 -3.21 -4.10
CA MET A 139 -29.38 -2.03 -4.66
C MET A 139 -30.29 -2.54 -5.76
N GLY A 140 -31.59 -2.29 -5.58
CA GLY A 140 -32.66 -2.89 -6.37
C GLY A 140 -32.49 -2.72 -7.87
N HIS A 141 -32.63 -3.83 -8.56
CA HIS A 141 -33.14 -3.89 -9.91
C HIS A 141 -34.24 -4.94 -9.91
N GLU A 142 -35.47 -4.49 -10.06
CA GLU A 142 -36.60 -5.36 -10.35
C GLU A 142 -36.39 -5.97 -11.74
N ASP A 143 -36.72 -7.27 -11.81
CA ASP A 143 -36.92 -8.11 -12.99
C ASP A 143 -35.72 -8.46 -13.88
N ASP A 144 -35.28 -9.73 -13.81
CA ASP A 144 -35.34 -10.64 -14.98
C ASP A 144 -34.99 -12.13 -14.64
N ALA A 145 -36.05 -12.94 -14.68
CA ALA A 145 -36.21 -14.32 -15.16
C ALA A 145 -35.22 -15.46 -14.80
N GLU A 146 -35.66 -16.31 -13.86
CA GLU A 146 -35.24 -17.69 -13.61
C GLU A 146 -35.69 -18.70 -14.70
N CYS A 147 -34.79 -19.47 -15.34
CA CYS A 147 -35.16 -20.56 -16.27
C CYS A 147 -35.78 -21.81 -15.58
N SER A 148 -37.08 -21.97 -15.62
CA SER A 148 -37.88 -22.98 -14.91
C SER A 148 -37.60 -24.50 -15.14
N ARG A 149 -36.46 -24.88 -15.74
CA ARG A 149 -35.85 -26.23 -15.68
C ARG A 149 -34.40 -26.26 -15.17
N CYS A 150 -33.67 -25.20 -15.47
CA CYS A 150 -32.21 -25.12 -15.45
C CYS A 150 -31.90 -23.61 -15.47
N ARG A 151 -32.21 -22.91 -14.36
CA ARG A 151 -32.59 -21.47 -14.23
C ARG A 151 -31.73 -20.36 -14.87
N GLY A 152 -30.78 -20.69 -15.73
CA GLY A 152 -30.18 -19.89 -16.77
C GLY A 152 -29.15 -20.73 -17.53
N ASP A 153 -29.52 -21.95 -17.94
CA ASP A 153 -28.54 -22.99 -18.23
C ASP A 153 -28.29 -23.15 -19.72
N GLY A 154 -27.07 -22.80 -20.07
CA GLY A 154 -26.17 -23.94 -20.20
C GLY A 154 -25.40 -24.00 -21.50
N MET A 155 -25.32 -22.91 -22.25
CA MET A 155 -24.24 -22.60 -23.19
C MET A 155 -24.36 -21.14 -23.64
N ASP A 156 -23.54 -20.26 -23.07
CA ASP A 156 -23.21 -18.97 -23.70
C ASP A 156 -22.15 -19.25 -24.78
N PRO A 157 -22.41 -19.01 -26.08
CA PRO A 157 -21.46 -19.29 -27.17
C PRO A 157 -20.17 -18.47 -27.10
N CYS A 158 -20.05 -17.51 -26.18
CA CYS A 158 -18.95 -16.55 -26.15
C CYS A 158 -18.08 -16.63 -24.89
N ASN A 159 -18.21 -17.63 -24.02
CA ASN A 159 -17.33 -17.77 -22.85
C ASN A 159 -16.86 -19.23 -22.64
N ASP A 160 -15.67 -19.53 -23.15
CA ASP A 160 -14.99 -20.84 -23.17
C ASP A 160 -14.57 -21.40 -21.78
N TYR A 161 -15.10 -20.85 -20.69
CA TYR A 161 -14.90 -21.42 -19.35
C TYR A 161 -16.13 -22.22 -18.94
N LEU A 162 -16.10 -23.50 -19.29
CA LEU A 162 -17.03 -24.55 -18.86
C LEU A 162 -17.10 -24.65 -17.33
N LEU A 163 -17.89 -23.78 -16.70
CA LEU A 163 -18.32 -23.95 -15.33
C LEU A 163 -19.76 -24.47 -15.35
N PRO A 164 -20.03 -25.64 -14.75
CA PRO A 164 -21.39 -26.18 -14.73
C PRO A 164 -22.31 -25.22 -13.99
N CYS A 165 -23.58 -25.15 -14.43
CA CYS A 165 -24.58 -24.34 -13.75
C CYS A 165 -24.55 -24.66 -12.24
N PRO A 166 -24.45 -23.64 -11.37
CA PRO A 166 -24.40 -23.85 -9.93
C PRO A 166 -25.71 -24.42 -9.36
N VAL A 167 -26.82 -24.39 -10.11
CA VAL A 167 -28.14 -24.83 -9.67
C VAL A 167 -28.46 -26.28 -10.08
N CYS A 168 -28.20 -26.68 -11.33
CA CYS A 168 -28.49 -28.05 -11.81
C CYS A 168 -27.23 -28.94 -11.96
N GLY A 169 -26.04 -28.35 -11.88
CA GLY A 169 -24.77 -29.07 -12.06
C GLY A 169 -24.54 -29.60 -13.48
N GLY A 170 -25.27 -29.08 -14.47
CA GLY A 170 -25.18 -29.53 -15.88
C GLY A 170 -25.72 -30.94 -16.11
N ARG A 171 -26.59 -31.47 -15.23
CA ARG A 171 -27.26 -32.76 -15.45
C ARG A 171 -28.61 -32.49 -16.08
N ASP A 172 -28.73 -32.82 -17.35
CA ASP A 172 -29.97 -32.72 -18.09
C ASP A 172 -31.11 -33.43 -17.33
N ALA A 173 -32.24 -32.74 -17.18
CA ALA A 173 -33.52 -33.41 -16.97
C ALA A 173 -33.82 -34.27 -18.22
N PRO A 174 -34.46 -35.45 -18.08
CA PRO A 174 -34.47 -36.52 -19.08
C PRO A 174 -34.98 -36.12 -20.47
#